data_AF-A0A1W9HXK8-F1
#
_entry.id   AF-A0A1W9HXK8-F1
#
_cell.length_a   1.000
_cell.length_b   1.000
_cell.length_c   1.000
_cell.angle_alpha   90.00
_cell.angle_beta   90.00
_cell.angle_gamma   90.00
#
_symmetry.space_group_name_H-M   'P 1'
#
loop_
_entity.id
_entity.type
_entity.pdbx_description
1 polymer ?
#
loop_
_entity_poly.entity_id
_entity_poly.type
_entity_poly.pdbx_seq_one_letter_code
_entity_poly.pdbx_strand_id
1 'polypeptide(L)'
;MSHIFVFVTGLLLVFSVHADQNLCTYTPSEVASKPKQEKYPNLRTENLSASQVYTQKLYIRMTGVTPNIGNLKFGRMVKLVQQNKIDDALKMMMAEDGFLQVRIRNFAAPFSSKDYSTLEPLNDLQALIIGIIRDDLDARLILTGDIRYSGTEKYGLPEISMKNNDHYVAFESANLSFSSDLKKYDQQWPNFDEAAGALTTRAWAKINFDMGTNRRNVPNSFNVFLCSHIDSWKTRGVPDVYVRRDVTRNNAGDPAVYQNFCRNCHGLMDGMGGAFAKFDFTDGSIQFKKNGVMEKMNQHAEVYPEGYVTTDDSWENMLHYNPSISFGWRSPMKGQGIKQFAEMLAQSKAYSQCLVKKVYQEICGTSILETAPELLEPLRTKFESNGYKIRSLISNIAVERQCISPEGVL
;
A
#
# COMPACT_ATOMS: atom_id res chain seq x y z
N MET A 1 -20.01 -55.72 40.77
CA MET A 1 -19.03 -56.05 39.70
C MET A 1 -18.71 -54.77 38.97
N SER A 2 -17.47 -54.32 39.11
CA SER A 2 -16.95 -53.08 38.54
C SER A 2 -16.67 -53.26 37.05
N HIS A 3 -17.16 -52.36 36.21
CA HIS A 3 -16.56 -52.13 34.89
C HIS A 3 -16.37 -50.63 34.67
N ILE A 4 -15.09 -50.29 34.53
CA ILE A 4 -14.52 -49.02 34.16
C ILE A 4 -14.86 -48.75 32.69
N PHE A 5 -15.51 -47.62 32.40
CA PHE A 5 -15.59 -47.08 31.04
C PHE A 5 -14.57 -45.95 30.90
N VAL A 6 -13.56 -46.19 30.07
CA VAL A 6 -12.60 -45.18 29.62
C VAL A 6 -13.30 -44.30 28.60
N PHE A 7 -13.48 -43.01 28.91
CA PHE A 7 -13.88 -42.01 27.93
C PHE A 7 -12.65 -41.62 27.10
N VAL A 8 -12.61 -42.06 25.84
CA VAL A 8 -11.76 -41.45 24.82
C VAL A 8 -12.60 -40.39 24.12
N THR A 9 -12.38 -39.12 24.46
CA THR A 9 -12.94 -37.99 23.72
C THR A 9 -12.23 -37.86 22.38
N GLY A 10 -12.81 -38.46 21.34
CA GLY A 10 -12.50 -38.14 19.95
C GLY A 10 -13.09 -36.77 19.60
N LEU A 11 -12.26 -35.73 19.69
CA LEU A 11 -12.59 -34.41 19.16
C LEU A 11 -12.48 -34.51 17.63
N LEU A 12 -13.61 -34.70 16.95
CA LEU A 12 -13.69 -34.48 15.51
C LEU A 12 -13.44 -32.99 15.27
N LEU A 13 -12.22 -32.63 14.87
CA LEU A 13 -11.89 -31.34 14.29
C LEU A 13 -12.58 -31.24 12.93
N VAL A 14 -13.80 -30.71 12.92
CA VAL A 14 -14.44 -30.22 11.70
C VAL A 14 -13.69 -28.94 11.31
N PHE A 15 -12.74 -29.07 10.38
CA PHE A 15 -12.13 -27.93 9.71
C PHE A 15 -13.21 -27.24 8.88
N SER A 16 -13.64 -26.06 9.33
CA SER A 16 -14.62 -25.24 8.65
C SER A 16 -13.99 -24.60 7.39
N VAL A 17 -14.49 -24.97 6.21
CA VAL A 17 -14.07 -24.50 4.85
C VAL A 17 -14.51 -23.03 4.57
N HIS A 18 -14.74 -22.22 5.61
CA HIS A 18 -15.40 -20.91 5.47
C HIS A 18 -14.47 -19.70 5.30
N ALA A 19 -13.15 -19.90 5.12
CA ALA A 19 -12.21 -18.76 5.15
C ALA A 19 -12.14 -17.94 3.85
N ASP A 20 -12.46 -18.51 2.67
CA ASP A 20 -12.24 -17.83 1.38
C ASP A 20 -13.51 -17.26 0.72
N GLN A 21 -14.71 -17.64 1.16
CA GLN A 21 -15.97 -17.12 0.59
C GLN A 21 -16.26 -15.64 0.96
N ASN A 22 -15.65 -15.13 2.04
CA ASN A 22 -15.89 -13.77 2.53
C ASN A 22 -15.05 -12.68 1.85
N LEU A 23 -14.12 -13.02 0.94
CA LEU A 23 -13.36 -12.02 0.18
C LEU A 23 -14.22 -11.26 -0.84
N CYS A 24 -15.41 -11.79 -1.16
CA CYS A 24 -16.35 -11.21 -2.13
C CYS A 24 -17.61 -10.60 -1.50
N THR A 25 -17.75 -10.70 -0.17
CA THR A 25 -18.84 -10.11 0.61
C THR A 25 -18.25 -9.27 1.75
N TYR A 26 -17.46 -8.27 1.39
CA TYR A 26 -17.21 -7.16 2.28
C TYR A 26 -18.26 -6.10 2.00
N THR A 27 -19.20 -5.89 2.93
CA THR A 27 -19.81 -4.57 3.04
C THR A 27 -18.66 -3.60 3.25
N PRO A 28 -18.54 -2.52 2.46
CA PRO A 28 -17.57 -1.50 2.77
C PRO A 28 -17.72 -1.20 4.26
N SER A 29 -16.66 -1.39 5.06
CA SER A 29 -16.41 -0.32 5.99
C SER A 29 -16.33 0.88 5.06
N GLU A 30 -17.37 1.70 5.06
CA GLU A 30 -17.13 3.11 5.06
C GLU A 30 -15.99 3.28 6.05
N VAL A 31 -14.76 3.34 5.55
CA VAL A 31 -13.80 4.25 6.11
C VAL A 31 -14.36 5.61 5.74
N ALA A 32 -15.52 5.95 6.32
CA ALA A 32 -15.71 7.23 6.92
C ALA A 32 -14.48 7.37 7.80
N SER A 33 -13.42 7.93 7.20
CA SER A 33 -12.47 8.69 7.95
C SER A 33 -13.35 9.58 8.81
N LYS A 34 -13.51 9.23 10.09
CA LYS A 34 -14.12 10.13 11.05
C LYS A 34 -13.48 11.48 10.76
N PRO A 35 -14.26 12.54 10.53
CA PRO A 35 -13.68 13.82 10.20
C PRO A 35 -12.67 14.12 11.29
N LYS A 36 -11.38 14.21 10.93
CA LYS A 36 -10.36 14.71 11.84
C LYS A 36 -10.74 16.16 12.12
N GLN A 37 -11.57 16.38 13.14
CA GLN A 37 -11.74 17.68 13.77
C GLN A 37 -10.43 18.03 14.47
N GLU A 38 -9.53 18.65 13.72
CA GLU A 38 -9.09 20.04 13.85
C GLU A 38 -7.99 20.21 12.80
N LYS A 39 -8.20 21.04 11.77
CA LYS A 39 -7.34 21.05 10.57
C LYS A 39 -5.89 21.49 10.87
N TYR A 40 -5.68 22.14 12.02
CA TYR A 40 -4.38 22.57 12.57
C TYR A 40 -4.50 22.71 14.10
N PRO A 41 -4.37 21.64 14.89
CA PRO A 41 -4.37 21.78 16.34
C PRO A 41 -3.19 22.70 16.72
N ASN A 42 -3.49 23.79 17.44
CA ASN A 42 -2.55 24.85 17.85
C ASN A 42 -2.08 25.84 16.77
N LEU A 43 -2.87 26.10 15.72
CA LEU A 43 -2.59 27.23 14.82
C LEU A 43 -2.71 28.56 15.58
N ARG A 44 -1.61 29.30 15.72
CA ARG A 44 -1.64 30.65 16.30
C ARG A 44 -2.07 31.66 15.24
N THR A 45 -3.10 32.46 15.53
CA THR A 45 -3.62 33.50 14.62
C THR A 45 -3.49 34.91 15.21
N GLU A 46 -3.51 35.04 16.54
CA GLU A 46 -3.41 36.31 17.23
C GLU A 46 -2.03 36.96 17.07
N ASN A 47 -2.01 38.28 16.78
CA ASN A 47 -0.81 39.11 16.62
C ASN A 47 0.17 38.64 15.53
N LEU A 48 -0.33 37.94 14.51
CA LEU A 48 0.47 37.48 13.37
C LEU A 48 -0.04 38.09 12.07
N SER A 49 0.90 38.49 11.21
CA SER A 49 0.61 38.90 9.83
C SER A 49 0.01 37.76 9.00
N ALA A 50 -0.71 38.11 7.93
CA ALA A 50 -1.26 37.13 6.99
C ALA A 50 -0.19 36.16 6.45
N SER A 51 1.01 36.67 6.14
CA SER A 51 2.14 35.84 5.69
C SER A 51 2.59 34.86 6.79
N GLN A 52 2.64 35.27 8.05
CA GLN A 52 2.98 34.37 9.16
C GLN A 52 1.93 33.28 9.34
N VAL A 53 0.63 33.61 9.29
CA VAL A 53 -0.45 32.63 9.37
C VAL A 53 -0.38 31.64 8.20
N TYR A 54 -0.16 32.13 6.98
CA TYR A 54 -0.02 31.29 5.79
C TYR A 54 1.21 30.37 5.88
N THR A 55 2.37 30.88 6.29
CA THR A 55 3.58 30.07 6.50
C THR A 55 3.37 29.02 7.58
N GLN A 56 2.66 29.32 8.67
CA GLN A 56 2.33 28.30 9.69
C GLN A 56 1.48 27.17 9.12
N LYS A 57 0.43 27.50 8.36
CA LYS A 57 -0.43 26.49 7.70
C LYS A 57 0.39 25.60 6.77
N LEU A 58 1.24 26.19 5.92
CA LEU A 58 2.14 25.44 5.05
C LEU A 58 3.10 24.55 5.87
N TYR A 59 3.72 25.10 6.93
CA TYR A 59 4.65 24.35 7.77
C TYR A 59 3.99 23.11 8.38
N ILE A 60 2.81 23.24 8.98
CA ILE A 60 2.10 22.11 9.60
C ILE A 60 1.68 21.07 8.54
N ARG A 61 1.22 21.51 7.36
CA ARG A 61 0.94 20.59 6.24
C ARG A 61 2.18 19.80 5.84
N MET A 62 3.30 20.49 5.65
CA MET A 62 4.52 19.85 5.18
C MET A 62 5.14 18.95 6.24
N THR A 63 5.17 19.36 7.51
CA THR A 63 5.95 18.68 8.55
C THR A 63 5.12 17.86 9.52
N GLY A 64 3.80 18.07 9.57
CA GLY A 64 2.93 17.46 10.57
C GLY A 64 3.11 18.01 11.99
N VAL A 65 3.94 19.03 12.20
CA VAL A 65 4.22 19.62 13.53
C VAL A 65 3.99 21.13 13.55
N THR A 66 3.66 21.67 14.72
CA THR A 66 3.46 23.13 14.90
C THR A 66 4.81 23.85 14.92
N PRO A 67 5.03 24.88 14.08
CA PRO A 67 6.30 25.61 14.08
C PRO A 67 6.48 26.44 15.34
N ASN A 68 7.73 26.55 15.82
CA ASN A 68 8.09 27.60 16.77
C ASN A 68 8.19 28.94 16.02
N ILE A 69 7.18 29.79 16.15
CA ILE A 69 7.09 31.08 15.44
C ILE A 69 8.21 32.07 15.80
N GLY A 70 8.86 31.91 16.97
CA GLY A 70 10.01 32.73 17.38
C GLY A 70 11.34 32.26 16.79
N ASN A 71 11.37 31.09 16.14
CA ASN A 71 12.59 30.54 15.56
C ASN A 71 13.02 31.31 14.30
N LEU A 72 14.32 31.58 14.18
CA LEU A 72 14.91 32.28 13.04
C LEU A 72 14.65 31.58 11.70
N LYS A 73 14.61 30.23 11.66
CA LYS A 73 14.27 29.46 10.46
C LYS A 73 12.84 29.74 10.01
N PHE A 74 11.89 29.79 10.94
CA PHE A 74 10.51 30.13 10.62
C PHE A 74 10.41 31.56 10.08
N GLY A 75 11.10 32.52 10.70
CA GLY A 75 11.20 33.89 10.18
C GLY A 75 11.78 33.98 8.77
N ARG A 76 12.75 33.13 8.40
CA ARG A 76 13.26 33.02 7.02
C ARG A 76 12.22 32.47 6.06
N MET A 77 11.46 31.44 6.46
CA MET A 77 10.36 30.90 5.64
C MET A 77 9.27 31.96 5.38
N VAL A 78 8.94 32.79 6.39
CA VAL A 78 8.00 33.91 6.23
C VAL A 78 8.52 34.92 5.20
N LYS A 79 9.80 35.29 5.26
CA LYS A 79 10.41 36.20 4.28
C LYS A 79 10.36 35.65 2.86
N LEU A 80 10.63 34.35 2.68
CA LEU A 80 10.51 33.69 1.37
C LEU A 80 9.07 33.74 0.84
N VAL A 81 8.10 33.50 1.71
CA VAL A 81 6.67 33.63 1.37
C VAL A 81 6.31 35.06 0.95
N GLN A 82 6.77 36.07 1.70
CA GLN A 82 6.55 37.49 1.37
C GLN A 82 7.20 37.90 0.04
N GLN A 83 8.30 37.26 -0.34
CA GLN A 83 9.01 37.47 -1.60
C GLN A 83 8.44 36.65 -2.76
N ASN A 84 7.31 35.97 -2.56
CA ASN A 84 6.71 35.03 -3.52
C ASN A 84 7.64 33.87 -3.94
N LYS A 85 8.59 33.51 -3.09
CA LYS A 85 9.52 32.37 -3.27
C LYS A 85 9.01 31.14 -2.51
N ILE A 86 7.78 30.72 -2.83
CA ILE A 86 7.09 29.64 -2.10
C ILE A 86 7.86 28.33 -2.20
N ASP A 87 8.39 27.98 -3.37
CA ASP A 87 9.15 26.73 -3.57
C ASP A 87 10.37 26.64 -2.65
N ASP A 88 11.08 27.75 -2.43
CA ASP A 88 12.24 27.77 -1.53
C ASP A 88 11.80 27.63 -0.07
N ALA A 89 10.65 28.19 0.31
CA ALA A 89 10.08 27.98 1.64
C ALA A 89 9.68 26.51 1.84
N LEU A 90 9.06 25.86 0.84
CA LEU A 90 8.69 24.45 0.88
C LEU A 90 9.93 23.53 0.97
N LYS A 91 11.00 23.84 0.23
CA LYS A 91 12.29 23.12 0.37
C LYS A 91 12.84 23.21 1.79
N MET A 92 12.79 24.39 2.41
CA MET A 92 13.19 24.53 3.82
C MET A 92 12.30 23.69 4.75
N MET A 93 10.98 23.66 4.53
CA MET A 93 10.06 22.85 5.34
C MET A 93 10.31 21.35 5.17
N MET A 94 10.60 20.88 3.95
CA MET A 94 10.95 19.48 3.66
C MET A 94 12.32 19.05 4.20
N ALA A 95 13.14 20.00 4.66
CA ALA A 95 14.42 19.74 5.32
C ALA A 95 14.31 19.66 6.85
N GLU A 96 13.16 19.99 7.43
CA GLU A 96 12.92 19.86 8.86
C GLU A 96 12.59 18.39 9.22
N ASP A 97 13.00 17.94 10.40
CA ASP A 97 12.85 16.55 10.83
C ASP A 97 11.41 16.05 10.76
N GLY A 98 10.44 16.92 11.10
CA GLY A 98 9.02 16.58 11.05
C GLY A 98 8.55 16.11 9.66
N PHE A 99 9.16 16.61 8.57
CA PHE A 99 8.81 16.15 7.23
C PHE A 99 8.97 14.63 7.09
N LEU A 100 10.12 14.07 7.45
CA LEU A 100 10.32 12.62 7.36
C LEU A 100 9.75 11.89 8.58
N GLN A 101 10.10 12.34 9.79
CA GLN A 101 9.80 11.63 11.04
C GLN A 101 8.29 11.56 11.34
N VAL A 102 7.51 12.54 10.88
CA VAL A 102 6.07 12.61 11.14
C VAL A 102 5.30 12.48 9.83
N ARG A 103 5.48 13.41 8.89
CA ARG A 103 4.62 13.47 7.70
C ARG A 103 4.78 12.26 6.79
N ILE A 104 6.00 11.94 6.37
CA ILE A 104 6.22 10.79 5.47
C ILE A 104 6.04 9.46 6.21
N ARG A 105 6.35 9.38 7.50
CA ARG A 105 6.06 8.21 8.33
C ARG A 105 4.56 7.90 8.41
N ASN A 106 3.72 8.91 8.62
CA ASN A 106 2.26 8.75 8.62
C ASN A 106 1.73 8.38 7.23
N PHE A 107 2.30 8.95 6.17
CA PHE A 107 1.99 8.56 4.79
C PHE A 107 2.30 7.08 4.50
N ALA A 108 3.44 6.58 4.98
CA ALA A 108 3.92 5.24 4.67
C ALA A 108 3.21 4.13 5.46
N ALA A 109 2.79 4.39 6.70
CA ALA A 109 2.21 3.37 7.58
C ALA A 109 1.04 2.58 6.98
N PRO A 110 0.02 3.25 6.39
CA PRO A 110 -1.17 2.58 5.88
C PRO A 110 -0.90 1.58 4.75
N PHE A 111 0.24 1.66 4.05
CA PHE A 111 0.61 0.69 3.02
C PHE A 111 0.94 -0.70 3.60
N SER A 112 1.22 -0.77 4.90
CA SER A 112 1.59 -1.99 5.63
C SER A 112 0.61 -2.35 6.75
N SER A 113 -0.60 -1.79 6.76
CA SER A 113 -1.62 -2.11 7.78
C SER A 113 -2.88 -2.74 7.18
N LYS A 114 -3.46 -3.72 7.87
CA LYS A 114 -4.75 -4.35 7.50
C LYS A 114 -5.93 -3.36 7.59
N ASP A 115 -5.85 -2.38 8.48
CA ASP A 115 -6.90 -1.40 8.78
C ASP A 115 -6.54 0.04 8.36
N TYR A 116 -5.45 0.22 7.60
CA TYR A 116 -4.92 1.52 7.19
C TYR A 116 -4.51 2.45 8.36
N SER A 117 -4.25 1.89 9.54
CA SER A 117 -3.78 2.64 10.70
C SER A 117 -2.46 3.35 10.43
N THR A 118 -2.35 4.59 10.93
CA THR A 118 -1.08 5.34 10.98
C THR A 118 -0.17 4.88 12.12
N LEU A 119 -0.65 4.01 13.00
CA LEU A 119 0.02 3.57 14.23
C LEU A 119 0.75 2.23 14.07
N GLU A 120 0.73 1.61 12.89
CA GLU A 120 1.50 0.38 12.63
C GLU A 120 2.99 0.68 12.88
N PRO A 121 3.72 -0.09 13.72
CA PRO A 121 5.14 0.13 13.99
C PRO A 121 5.98 0.21 12.72
N LEU A 122 7.10 0.92 12.76
CA LEU A 122 8.01 0.99 11.61
C LEU A 122 8.37 -0.43 11.15
N ASN A 123 8.37 -0.65 9.84
CA ASN A 123 8.74 -1.92 9.22
C ASN A 123 9.44 -1.69 7.87
N ASP A 124 9.85 -2.77 7.23
CA ASP A 124 10.62 -2.75 5.97
C ASP A 124 9.87 -2.12 4.80
N LEU A 125 8.55 -2.30 4.70
CA LEU A 125 7.74 -1.64 3.67
C LEU A 125 7.64 -0.13 3.90
N GLN A 126 7.43 0.28 5.15
CA GLN A 126 7.39 1.70 5.49
C GLN A 126 8.74 2.36 5.25
N ALA A 127 9.83 1.71 5.67
CA ALA A 127 11.19 2.19 5.46
C ALA A 127 11.53 2.32 3.97
N LEU A 128 11.07 1.38 3.12
CA LEU A 128 11.20 1.47 1.67
C LEU A 128 10.55 2.74 1.11
N ILE A 129 9.29 3.01 1.48
CA ILE A 129 8.55 4.20 1.02
C ILE A 129 9.22 5.48 1.53
N ILE A 130 9.55 5.54 2.82
CA ILE A 130 10.23 6.70 3.43
C ILE A 130 11.55 6.98 2.72
N GLY A 131 12.35 5.95 2.46
CA GLY A 131 13.64 6.04 1.78
C GLY A 131 13.53 6.53 0.34
N ILE A 132 12.62 5.95 -0.45
CA ILE A 132 12.35 6.38 -1.84
C ILE A 132 11.96 7.86 -1.90
N ILE A 133 11.11 8.32 -0.96
CA ILE A 133 10.69 9.72 -0.90
C ILE A 133 11.84 10.61 -0.45
N ARG A 134 12.61 10.19 0.56
CA ARG A 134 13.75 10.96 1.06
C ARG A 134 14.78 11.20 -0.03
N ASP A 135 15.16 10.13 -0.74
CA ASP A 135 16.19 10.12 -1.77
C ASP A 135 15.69 10.66 -3.12
N ASP A 136 14.43 11.13 -3.16
CA ASP A 136 13.76 11.65 -4.35
C ASP A 136 13.88 10.70 -5.54
N LEU A 137 13.61 9.42 -5.31
CA LEU A 137 13.64 8.37 -6.32
C LEU A 137 12.30 8.27 -7.07
N ASP A 138 12.31 7.54 -8.17
CA ASP A 138 11.08 7.23 -8.92
C ASP A 138 10.13 6.39 -8.05
N ALA A 139 8.91 6.88 -7.81
CA ALA A 139 7.96 6.18 -6.94
C ALA A 139 7.56 4.79 -7.44
N ARG A 140 7.78 4.43 -8.70
CA ARG A 140 7.52 3.08 -9.19
C ARG A 140 8.41 2.04 -8.51
N LEU A 141 9.58 2.44 -7.99
CA LEU A 141 10.44 1.57 -7.18
C LEU A 141 9.78 1.09 -5.89
N ILE A 142 8.67 1.70 -5.44
CA ILE A 142 7.87 1.16 -4.34
C ILE A 142 7.37 -0.25 -4.69
N LEU A 143 7.09 -0.54 -5.96
CA LEU A 143 6.64 -1.85 -6.42
C LEU A 143 7.73 -2.63 -7.17
N THR A 144 8.68 -1.96 -7.82
CA THR A 144 9.64 -2.63 -8.70
C THR A 144 11.07 -2.65 -8.17
N GLY A 145 11.32 -2.00 -7.03
CA GLY A 145 12.68 -1.85 -6.50
C GLY A 145 13.21 -3.14 -5.88
N ASP A 146 14.45 -3.49 -6.23
CA ASP A 146 15.29 -4.41 -5.47
C ASP A 146 16.20 -3.60 -4.54
N ILE A 147 15.59 -2.91 -3.57
CA ILE A 147 16.30 -2.04 -2.64
C ILE A 147 15.72 -2.20 -1.23
N ARG A 148 16.57 -2.02 -0.23
CA ARG A 148 16.16 -1.96 1.18
C ARG A 148 16.62 -0.66 1.82
N TYR A 149 15.84 -0.20 2.78
CA TYR A 149 16.23 0.87 3.68
C TYR A 149 16.28 0.34 5.11
N SER A 150 17.43 0.43 5.77
CA SER A 150 17.60 -0.01 7.16
C SER A 150 18.62 0.84 7.91
N GLY A 151 18.63 0.77 9.23
CA GLY A 151 19.69 1.35 10.04
C GLY A 151 21.04 0.67 9.79
N THR A 152 22.11 1.37 10.17
CA THR A 152 23.48 0.86 10.07
C THR A 152 23.95 0.22 11.37
N GLU A 153 24.92 -0.69 11.28
CA GLU A 153 25.50 -1.42 12.42
C GLU A 153 26.02 -0.52 13.55
N LYS A 154 26.42 0.73 13.27
CA LYS A 154 26.91 1.70 14.28
C LYS A 154 25.94 1.96 15.44
N TYR A 155 24.66 1.63 15.27
CA TYR A 155 23.61 1.85 16.27
C TYR A 155 23.35 0.63 17.17
N GLY A 156 24.03 -0.50 16.93
CA GLY A 156 23.81 -1.73 17.71
C GLY A 156 22.36 -2.24 17.62
N LEU A 157 21.69 -1.98 16.49
CA LEU A 157 20.33 -2.47 16.22
C LEU A 157 20.35 -4.00 16.04
N PRO A 158 19.24 -4.70 16.33
CA PRO A 158 19.09 -6.09 15.93
C PRO A 158 19.35 -6.27 14.43
N GLU A 159 19.90 -7.42 14.04
CA GLU A 159 20.13 -7.74 12.63
C GLU A 159 18.82 -7.71 11.83
N ILE A 160 18.91 -7.26 10.58
CA ILE A 160 17.78 -7.31 9.66
C ILE A 160 17.39 -8.77 9.41
N SER A 161 16.09 -9.07 9.50
CA SER A 161 15.58 -10.43 9.41
C SER A 161 14.27 -10.48 8.62
N MET A 162 14.11 -11.52 7.81
CA MET A 162 12.81 -11.84 7.23
C MET A 162 11.84 -12.45 8.25
N LYS A 163 12.32 -12.87 9.44
CA LYS A 163 11.52 -13.59 10.43
C LYS A 163 10.83 -12.68 11.46
N ASN A 164 11.37 -11.50 11.71
CA ASN A 164 10.85 -10.55 12.71
C ASN A 164 10.93 -9.10 12.22
N ASN A 165 10.47 -8.16 13.06
CA ASN A 165 10.49 -6.73 12.77
C ASN A 165 11.40 -5.95 13.75
N ASP A 166 12.27 -6.65 14.47
CA ASP A 166 12.92 -6.12 15.67
C ASP A 166 13.87 -4.98 15.33
N HIS A 167 14.57 -5.06 14.18
CA HIS A 167 15.43 -3.99 13.69
C HIS A 167 14.68 -2.66 13.56
N TYR A 168 13.52 -2.67 12.92
CA TYR A 168 12.75 -1.44 12.64
C TYR A 168 12.07 -0.90 13.89
N VAL A 169 11.57 -1.79 14.76
CA VAL A 169 11.04 -1.39 16.08
C VAL A 169 12.14 -0.75 16.93
N ALA A 170 13.34 -1.32 16.96
CA ALA A 170 14.49 -0.76 17.67
C ALA A 170 14.94 0.58 17.07
N PHE A 171 14.94 0.69 15.73
CA PHE A 171 15.26 1.94 15.03
C PHE A 171 14.31 3.07 15.45
N GLU A 172 13.00 2.81 15.43
CA GLU A 172 11.98 3.79 15.81
C GLU A 172 12.05 4.11 17.31
N SER A 173 12.24 3.10 18.18
CA SER A 173 12.35 3.27 19.64
C SER A 173 13.57 4.09 20.06
N ALA A 174 14.68 4.00 19.29
CA ALA A 174 15.88 4.79 19.51
C ALA A 174 15.78 6.23 18.97
N ASN A 175 14.63 6.63 18.39
CA ASN A 175 14.40 7.93 17.76
C ASN A 175 15.46 8.29 16.69
N LEU A 176 15.94 7.29 15.94
CA LEU A 176 16.93 7.52 14.89
C LEU A 176 16.31 8.31 13.72
N SER A 177 17.15 9.09 13.05
CA SER A 177 16.74 10.00 11.98
C SER A 177 16.48 9.26 10.67
N PHE A 178 15.26 9.33 10.12
CA PHE A 178 15.02 8.85 8.75
C PHE A 178 15.85 9.61 7.70
N SER A 179 16.30 10.83 8.02
CA SER A 179 17.13 11.63 7.11
C SER A 179 18.56 11.09 7.00
N SER A 180 19.21 10.83 8.14
CA SER A 180 20.65 10.53 8.16
C SER A 180 21.00 9.09 8.55
N ASP A 181 20.11 8.38 9.25
CA ASP A 181 20.41 7.08 9.89
C ASP A 181 19.83 5.89 9.16
N LEU A 182 18.73 6.10 8.43
CA LEU A 182 18.18 5.12 7.50
C LEU A 182 19.04 5.10 6.23
N LYS A 183 19.62 3.97 5.83
CA LYS A 183 20.50 3.88 4.64
C LYS A 183 19.93 2.95 3.59
N LYS A 184 20.16 3.32 2.32
CA LYS A 184 19.80 2.51 1.16
C LYS A 184 20.81 1.38 0.97
N TYR A 185 20.31 0.19 0.66
CA TYR A 185 21.07 -0.98 0.21
C TYR A 185 20.50 -1.41 -1.15
N ASP A 186 21.38 -1.83 -2.07
CA ASP A 186 21.01 -2.14 -3.47
C ASP A 186 20.47 -3.56 -3.67
N GLN A 187 20.03 -4.21 -2.58
CA GLN A 187 19.31 -5.47 -2.59
C GLN A 187 18.29 -5.45 -1.48
N GLN A 188 17.08 -5.92 -1.75
CA GLN A 188 16.04 -6.03 -0.74
C GLN A 188 16.41 -7.10 0.30
N TRP A 189 16.84 -8.25 -0.20
CA TRP A 189 17.27 -9.39 0.60
C TRP A 189 18.47 -10.09 -0.06
N PRO A 190 19.50 -10.52 0.70
CA PRO A 190 20.62 -11.25 0.11
C PRO A 190 20.16 -12.53 -0.60
N ASN A 191 20.71 -12.79 -1.79
CA ASN A 191 20.42 -13.98 -2.61
C ASN A 191 18.94 -14.15 -2.97
N PHE A 192 18.20 -13.06 -3.12
CA PHE A 192 16.78 -13.07 -3.44
C PHE A 192 16.51 -12.41 -4.80
N ASP A 193 16.50 -13.23 -5.84
CA ASP A 193 16.38 -12.74 -7.23
C ASP A 193 14.94 -12.37 -7.62
N GLU A 194 13.96 -12.44 -6.73
CA GLU A 194 12.54 -12.19 -7.02
C GLU A 194 12.00 -10.88 -6.43
N ALA A 195 12.88 -9.95 -6.03
CA ALA A 195 12.48 -8.68 -5.43
C ALA A 195 11.50 -7.87 -6.29
N ALA A 196 10.36 -7.50 -5.69
CA ALA A 196 9.30 -6.68 -6.26
C ALA A 196 8.83 -5.65 -5.22
N GLY A 197 9.78 -4.85 -4.74
CA GLY A 197 9.55 -3.74 -3.81
C GLY A 197 8.64 -4.17 -2.64
N ALA A 198 7.58 -3.41 -2.43
CA ALA A 198 6.60 -3.63 -1.39
C ALA A 198 6.06 -5.07 -1.36
N LEU A 199 5.81 -5.69 -2.51
CA LEU A 199 5.14 -7.00 -2.58
C LEU A 199 6.01 -8.15 -2.03
N THR A 200 7.31 -7.94 -1.88
CA THR A 200 8.28 -8.90 -1.32
C THR A 200 8.91 -8.43 0.00
N THR A 201 8.31 -7.41 0.61
CA THR A 201 8.62 -7.04 2.01
C THR A 201 7.96 -8.01 2.98
N ARG A 202 8.59 -8.21 4.13
CA ARG A 202 8.04 -9.01 5.22
C ARG A 202 6.71 -8.44 5.71
N ALA A 203 6.60 -7.10 5.83
CA ALA A 203 5.36 -6.46 6.25
C ALA A 203 4.19 -6.75 5.31
N TRP A 204 4.40 -6.68 3.99
CA TRP A 204 3.39 -7.09 3.01
C TRP A 204 3.03 -8.57 3.15
N ALA A 205 4.06 -9.41 3.28
CA ALA A 205 3.88 -10.85 3.33
C ALA A 205 3.06 -11.33 4.52
N LYS A 206 3.32 -10.76 5.70
CA LYS A 206 2.55 -10.99 6.93
C LYS A 206 1.05 -10.77 6.75
N ILE A 207 0.63 -9.91 5.81
CA ILE A 207 -0.77 -9.54 5.60
C ILE A 207 -1.43 -10.35 4.48
N ASN A 208 -0.65 -10.69 3.45
CA ASN A 208 -1.18 -11.17 2.18
C ASN A 208 -0.83 -12.62 1.83
N PHE A 209 0.24 -13.17 2.40
CA PHE A 209 0.65 -14.57 2.19
C PHE A 209 0.36 -15.46 3.40
N ASP A 210 -0.17 -14.94 4.51
CA ASP A 210 -0.37 -15.70 5.76
C ASP A 210 -1.37 -16.87 5.65
N MET A 211 -2.30 -16.83 4.68
CA MET A 211 -3.41 -17.78 4.57
C MET A 211 -3.88 -18.01 3.13
N GLY A 212 -4.80 -18.95 2.96
CA GLY A 212 -5.49 -19.25 1.70
C GLY A 212 -4.54 -19.74 0.62
N THR A 213 -4.87 -19.50 -0.64
CA THR A 213 -4.03 -19.91 -1.79
C THR A 213 -3.32 -18.70 -2.44
N ASN A 214 -2.88 -17.74 -1.62
CA ASN A 214 -2.24 -16.48 -2.02
C ASN A 214 -3.08 -15.52 -2.87
N ARG A 215 -4.36 -15.83 -3.10
CA ARG A 215 -5.31 -14.98 -3.83
C ARG A 215 -5.39 -13.55 -3.34
N ARG A 216 -5.31 -13.34 -2.02
CA ARG A 216 -5.47 -12.05 -1.36
C ARG A 216 -4.51 -10.98 -1.90
N ASN A 217 -3.33 -11.39 -2.37
CA ASN A 217 -2.36 -10.46 -2.93
C ASN A 217 -2.91 -9.63 -4.09
N VAL A 218 -3.68 -10.22 -5.01
CA VAL A 218 -4.21 -9.50 -6.18
C VAL A 218 -5.13 -8.34 -5.78
N PRO A 219 -6.27 -8.57 -5.09
CA PRO A 219 -7.16 -7.49 -4.72
C PRO A 219 -6.51 -6.51 -3.74
N ASN A 220 -5.63 -6.96 -2.84
CA ASN A 220 -4.94 -6.04 -1.95
C ASN A 220 -3.90 -5.17 -2.68
N SER A 221 -3.18 -5.70 -3.68
CA SER A 221 -2.30 -4.86 -4.51
C SER A 221 -3.09 -3.79 -5.27
N PHE A 222 -4.26 -4.14 -5.82
CA PHE A 222 -5.15 -3.17 -6.47
C PHE A 222 -5.68 -2.13 -5.49
N ASN A 223 -6.12 -2.57 -4.32
CA ASN A 223 -6.67 -1.68 -3.30
C ASN A 223 -5.61 -0.72 -2.73
N VAL A 224 -4.43 -1.23 -2.39
CA VAL A 224 -3.35 -0.43 -1.79
C VAL A 224 -2.67 0.47 -2.82
N PHE A 225 -2.33 -0.04 -4.01
CA PHE A 225 -1.49 0.70 -4.96
C PHE A 225 -2.26 1.33 -6.12
N LEU A 226 -3.47 0.88 -6.42
CA LEU A 226 -4.34 1.48 -7.45
C LEU A 226 -5.58 2.17 -6.84
N CYS A 227 -5.74 2.15 -5.51
CA CYS A 227 -6.88 2.74 -4.80
C CYS A 227 -8.22 2.18 -5.31
N SER A 228 -8.23 0.89 -5.64
CA SER A 228 -9.34 0.24 -6.32
C SER A 228 -9.72 -1.07 -5.64
N HIS A 229 -10.79 -1.00 -4.83
CA HIS A 229 -11.37 -2.17 -4.17
C HIS A 229 -11.98 -3.12 -5.20
N ILE A 230 -12.03 -4.42 -4.89
CA ILE A 230 -12.55 -5.45 -5.82
C ILE A 230 -13.98 -5.17 -6.29
N ASP A 231 -14.80 -4.52 -5.47
CA ASP A 231 -16.16 -4.13 -5.87
C ASP A 231 -16.21 -3.15 -7.03
N SER A 232 -15.15 -2.37 -7.25
CA SER A 232 -15.06 -1.41 -8.36
C SER A 232 -14.70 -2.08 -9.69
N TRP A 233 -14.21 -3.32 -9.68
CA TRP A 233 -13.76 -4.01 -10.89
C TRP A 233 -14.24 -5.45 -11.06
N LYS A 234 -14.95 -6.02 -10.08
CA LYS A 234 -15.67 -7.28 -10.27
C LYS A 234 -16.67 -7.10 -11.41
N THR A 235 -16.74 -8.07 -12.30
CA THR A 235 -17.57 -7.94 -13.50
C THR A 235 -18.23 -9.24 -13.85
N ARG A 236 -19.48 -9.14 -14.33
CA ARG A 236 -20.26 -10.30 -14.74
C ARG A 236 -19.74 -10.85 -16.06
N GLY A 237 -19.96 -12.15 -16.27
CA GLY A 237 -19.66 -12.81 -17.54
C GLY A 237 -18.17 -13.04 -17.82
N VAL A 238 -17.29 -12.83 -16.84
CA VAL A 238 -15.85 -13.12 -16.99
C VAL A 238 -15.60 -14.61 -17.19
N PRO A 239 -14.72 -15.01 -18.13
CA PRO A 239 -14.32 -16.40 -18.27
C PRO A 239 -13.82 -16.97 -16.94
N ASP A 240 -14.15 -18.23 -16.66
CA ASP A 240 -13.75 -18.91 -15.44
C ASP A 240 -12.58 -19.88 -15.64
N VAL A 241 -11.88 -19.77 -16.76
CA VAL A 241 -10.76 -20.63 -17.17
C VAL A 241 -9.62 -20.69 -16.14
N TYR A 242 -9.47 -19.66 -15.31
CA TYR A 242 -8.46 -19.58 -14.25
C TYR A 242 -9.03 -19.81 -12.85
N VAL A 243 -10.35 -19.98 -12.69
CA VAL A 243 -10.92 -20.18 -11.35
C VAL A 243 -10.45 -21.51 -10.79
N ARG A 244 -9.78 -21.45 -9.64
CA ARG A 244 -9.10 -22.61 -9.05
C ARG A 244 -10.07 -23.61 -8.42
N ARG A 245 -9.53 -24.79 -8.11
CA ARG A 245 -10.27 -25.97 -7.63
C ARG A 245 -10.91 -25.83 -6.26
N ASP A 246 -10.39 -24.96 -5.41
CA ASP A 246 -10.85 -24.68 -4.04
C ASP A 246 -12.07 -23.75 -3.97
N VAL A 247 -12.56 -23.25 -5.10
CA VAL A 247 -13.81 -22.49 -5.18
C VAL A 247 -14.92 -23.48 -5.56
N THR A 248 -16.05 -23.48 -4.85
CA THR A 248 -17.18 -24.36 -5.20
C THR A 248 -17.90 -23.85 -6.47
N ARG A 249 -18.37 -24.78 -7.30
CA ARG A 249 -19.30 -24.50 -8.42
C ARG A 249 -20.75 -24.79 -8.09
N ASN A 250 -20.98 -25.38 -6.92
CA ASN A 250 -22.29 -25.76 -6.43
C ASN A 250 -22.39 -25.35 -4.96
N ASN A 251 -22.75 -24.08 -4.72
CA ASN A 251 -22.75 -23.55 -3.37
C ASN A 251 -24.06 -23.94 -2.67
N ALA A 252 -23.98 -24.84 -1.67
CA ALA A 252 -25.13 -25.38 -0.96
C ALA A 252 -26.25 -25.96 -1.88
N GLY A 253 -25.87 -26.51 -3.04
CA GLY A 253 -26.83 -27.03 -4.02
C GLY A 253 -27.28 -26.03 -5.08
N ASP A 254 -26.84 -24.76 -5.01
CA ASP A 254 -27.18 -23.72 -5.97
C ASP A 254 -25.98 -23.31 -6.85
N PRO A 255 -25.91 -23.77 -8.12
CA PRO A 255 -24.87 -23.35 -9.06
C PRO A 255 -25.04 -21.90 -9.54
N ALA A 256 -26.22 -21.29 -9.37
CA ALA A 256 -26.44 -19.90 -9.74
C ALA A 256 -25.60 -18.94 -8.88
N VAL A 257 -25.28 -19.31 -7.64
CA VAL A 257 -24.40 -18.51 -6.77
C VAL A 257 -23.01 -18.37 -7.38
N TYR A 258 -22.46 -19.45 -7.91
CA TYR A 258 -21.17 -19.41 -8.59
C TYR A 258 -21.23 -18.51 -9.84
N GLN A 259 -22.23 -18.72 -10.68
CA GLN A 259 -22.39 -18.02 -11.95
C GLN A 259 -22.65 -16.52 -11.78
N ASN A 260 -23.37 -16.13 -10.74
CA ASN A 260 -23.82 -14.74 -10.55
C ASN A 260 -22.94 -13.93 -9.59
N PHE A 261 -22.15 -14.58 -8.73
CA PHE A 261 -21.38 -13.89 -7.68
C PHE A 261 -19.90 -14.30 -7.66
N CYS A 262 -19.60 -15.59 -7.46
CA CYS A 262 -18.22 -16.04 -7.20
C CYS A 262 -17.30 -15.81 -8.41
N ARG A 263 -17.74 -16.20 -9.62
CA ARG A 263 -16.90 -16.07 -10.82
C ARG A 263 -16.56 -14.62 -11.16
N ASN A 264 -17.40 -13.65 -10.77
CA ASN A 264 -17.21 -12.24 -11.11
C ASN A 264 -15.94 -11.63 -10.51
N CYS A 265 -15.49 -12.17 -9.38
CA CYS A 265 -14.23 -11.83 -8.73
C CYS A 265 -13.14 -12.82 -9.13
N HIS A 266 -13.41 -14.12 -8.95
CA HIS A 266 -12.41 -15.18 -9.12
C HIS A 266 -11.87 -15.27 -10.54
N GLY A 267 -12.71 -15.12 -11.57
CA GLY A 267 -12.26 -15.19 -12.95
C GLY A 267 -11.10 -14.22 -13.21
N LEU A 268 -11.17 -13.01 -12.64
CA LEU A 268 -10.16 -11.97 -12.82
C LEU A 268 -8.96 -12.14 -11.89
N MET A 269 -9.20 -12.32 -10.58
CA MET A 269 -8.11 -12.37 -9.61
C MET A 269 -7.32 -13.66 -9.70
N ASP A 270 -7.94 -14.80 -10.00
CA ASP A 270 -7.23 -16.07 -10.11
C ASP A 270 -6.35 -16.09 -11.37
N GLY A 271 -6.77 -15.42 -12.45
CA GLY A 271 -5.96 -15.23 -13.65
C GLY A 271 -4.67 -14.45 -13.39
N MET A 272 -4.68 -13.51 -12.44
CA MET A 272 -3.48 -12.79 -12.00
C MET A 272 -2.72 -13.50 -10.87
N GLY A 273 -3.35 -14.49 -10.21
CA GLY A 273 -2.84 -15.03 -8.96
C GLY A 273 -1.60 -15.92 -9.11
N GLY A 274 -1.25 -16.35 -10.33
CA GLY A 274 0.00 -17.06 -10.60
C GLY A 274 1.25 -16.24 -10.29
N ALA A 275 1.18 -14.90 -10.37
CA ALA A 275 2.27 -14.00 -9.96
C ALA A 275 2.80 -14.27 -8.54
N PHE A 276 1.96 -14.85 -7.69
CA PHE A 276 2.21 -15.12 -6.27
C PHE A 276 2.44 -16.60 -5.97
N ALA A 277 2.53 -17.45 -7.00
CA ALA A 277 2.52 -18.91 -6.84
C ALA A 277 3.77 -19.48 -6.15
N LYS A 278 4.89 -18.75 -6.20
CA LYS A 278 6.18 -19.15 -5.61
C LYS A 278 6.43 -18.62 -4.19
N PHE A 279 5.45 -17.97 -3.58
CA PHE A 279 5.61 -17.27 -2.29
C PHE A 279 4.71 -17.84 -1.21
N ASP A 280 5.19 -17.83 0.03
CA ASP A 280 4.37 -18.12 1.20
C ASP A 280 4.87 -17.32 2.40
N PHE A 281 4.10 -17.35 3.50
CA PHE A 281 4.52 -16.78 4.76
C PHE A 281 4.26 -17.76 5.90
N THR A 282 5.32 -18.43 6.34
CA THR A 282 5.28 -19.44 7.40
C THR A 282 6.29 -19.09 8.48
N ASP A 283 5.95 -19.38 9.74
CA ASP A 283 6.81 -19.15 10.91
C ASP A 283 7.35 -17.71 11.00
N GLY A 284 6.53 -16.74 10.60
CA GLY A 284 6.89 -15.32 10.64
C GLY A 284 7.85 -14.86 9.54
N SER A 285 8.16 -15.73 8.58
CA SER A 285 9.12 -15.50 7.49
C SER A 285 8.50 -15.64 6.11
N ILE A 286 8.96 -14.82 5.17
CA ILE A 286 8.71 -15.07 3.75
C ILE A 286 9.40 -16.38 3.37
N GLN A 287 8.69 -17.21 2.62
CA GLN A 287 9.22 -18.37 1.92
C GLN A 287 9.16 -18.12 0.42
N PHE A 288 10.18 -18.58 -0.28
CA PHE A 288 10.25 -18.51 -1.73
C PHE A 288 10.68 -19.87 -2.30
N LYS A 289 9.97 -20.32 -3.33
CA LYS A 289 10.25 -21.56 -4.04
C LYS A 289 10.77 -21.26 -5.44
N LYS A 290 12.05 -21.57 -5.70
CA LYS A 290 12.67 -21.34 -7.01
C LYS A 290 12.02 -22.17 -8.13
N ASN A 291 11.66 -23.42 -7.83
CA ASN A 291 11.11 -24.37 -8.79
C ASN A 291 9.73 -24.88 -8.37
N GLY A 292 8.78 -24.89 -9.30
CA GLY A 292 7.38 -25.25 -9.03
C GLY A 292 6.64 -24.17 -8.26
N VAL A 293 5.50 -24.53 -7.68
CA VAL A 293 4.63 -23.62 -6.92
C VAL A 293 4.52 -24.07 -5.47
N MET A 294 4.13 -23.16 -4.58
CA MET A 294 3.80 -23.48 -3.21
C MET A 294 2.62 -24.43 -3.15
N GLU A 295 2.68 -25.41 -2.25
CA GLU A 295 1.68 -26.48 -2.11
C GLU A 295 0.29 -25.89 -1.86
N LYS A 296 0.22 -24.76 -1.13
CA LYS A 296 -1.01 -24.02 -0.87
C LYS A 296 -1.75 -23.55 -2.12
N MET A 297 -1.06 -23.34 -3.24
CA MET A 297 -1.71 -22.87 -4.47
C MET A 297 -2.76 -23.85 -5.01
N ASN A 298 -2.66 -25.12 -4.63
CA ASN A 298 -3.50 -26.22 -5.12
C ASN A 298 -4.18 -27.00 -3.98
N GLN A 299 -4.27 -26.42 -2.78
CA GLN A 299 -5.05 -26.98 -1.66
C GLN A 299 -6.55 -27.08 -2.01
N HIS A 300 -7.27 -27.92 -1.29
CA HIS A 300 -8.71 -28.16 -1.48
C HIS A 300 -9.09 -28.61 -2.90
N ALA A 301 -8.23 -29.44 -3.50
CA ALA A 301 -8.41 -29.98 -4.84
C ALA A 301 -9.72 -30.80 -5.01
N GLU A 302 -10.28 -31.29 -3.91
CA GLU A 302 -11.51 -32.05 -3.84
C GLU A 302 -12.79 -31.21 -4.01
N VAL A 303 -12.73 -29.88 -3.86
CA VAL A 303 -13.91 -29.01 -3.91
C VAL A 303 -14.49 -28.94 -5.33
N TYR A 304 -13.63 -28.74 -6.33
CA TYR A 304 -13.98 -28.81 -7.74
C TYR A 304 -12.76 -29.32 -8.55
N PRO A 305 -12.59 -30.64 -8.69
CA PRO A 305 -11.40 -31.25 -9.28
C PRO A 305 -11.06 -30.77 -10.70
N GLU A 306 -12.07 -30.38 -11.48
CA GLU A 306 -11.96 -29.87 -12.85
C GLU A 306 -11.57 -28.38 -12.91
N GLY A 307 -11.42 -27.70 -11.77
CA GLY A 307 -10.97 -26.32 -11.70
C GLY A 307 -9.50 -26.14 -12.07
N TYR A 308 -9.07 -24.89 -12.21
CA TYR A 308 -7.71 -24.56 -12.63
C TYR A 308 -6.65 -25.06 -11.63
N VAL A 309 -5.64 -25.76 -12.13
CA VAL A 309 -4.45 -26.20 -11.40
C VAL A 309 -3.33 -25.23 -11.66
N THR A 310 -2.79 -24.61 -10.60
CA THR A 310 -1.66 -23.68 -10.73
C THR A 310 -0.37 -24.48 -10.85
N THR A 311 0.30 -24.46 -12.00
CA THR A 311 1.51 -25.26 -12.25
C THR A 311 2.80 -24.44 -12.30
N ASP A 312 2.67 -23.14 -12.55
CA ASP A 312 3.77 -22.19 -12.65
C ASP A 312 3.36 -20.81 -12.10
N ASP A 313 4.20 -19.81 -12.33
CA ASP A 313 3.98 -18.41 -11.94
C ASP A 313 3.53 -17.51 -13.10
N SER A 314 2.99 -18.09 -14.18
CA SER A 314 2.38 -17.33 -15.25
C SER A 314 1.07 -16.69 -14.80
N TRP A 315 0.75 -15.53 -15.36
CA TRP A 315 -0.47 -14.81 -15.03
C TRP A 315 -0.97 -13.98 -16.21
N GLU A 316 -2.27 -13.70 -16.22
CA GLU A 316 -2.97 -12.89 -17.21
C GLU A 316 -3.94 -11.92 -16.55
N ASN A 317 -3.84 -10.64 -16.90
CA ASN A 317 -4.75 -9.60 -16.48
C ASN A 317 -5.94 -9.51 -17.45
N MET A 318 -6.99 -10.29 -17.18
CA MET A 318 -8.22 -10.27 -17.99
C MET A 318 -9.05 -8.98 -17.84
N LEU A 319 -8.76 -8.12 -16.85
CA LEU A 319 -9.43 -6.82 -16.74
C LEU A 319 -9.13 -5.92 -17.94
N HIS A 320 -8.01 -6.12 -18.63
CA HIS A 320 -7.68 -5.36 -19.83
C HIS A 320 -8.70 -5.52 -20.96
N TYR A 321 -9.42 -6.66 -21.01
CA TYR A 321 -10.47 -6.90 -21.99
C TYR A 321 -11.80 -6.27 -21.62
N ASN A 322 -11.93 -5.67 -20.43
CA ASN A 322 -13.15 -5.03 -19.99
C ASN A 322 -13.19 -3.55 -20.43
N PRO A 323 -14.05 -3.17 -21.39
CA PRO A 323 -14.11 -1.78 -21.86
C PRO A 323 -14.70 -0.80 -20.84
N SER A 324 -15.42 -1.29 -19.82
CA SER A 324 -16.07 -0.47 -18.80
C SER A 324 -15.18 -0.14 -17.61
N ILE A 325 -14.04 -0.81 -17.45
CA ILE A 325 -13.10 -0.59 -16.35
C ILE A 325 -11.73 -0.26 -16.95
N SER A 326 -11.26 0.97 -16.76
CA SER A 326 -9.95 1.40 -17.28
C SER A 326 -9.02 1.81 -16.15
N PHE A 327 -7.95 1.04 -15.99
CA PHE A 327 -6.81 1.41 -15.13
C PHE A 327 -5.71 2.15 -15.91
N GLY A 328 -5.92 2.41 -17.21
CA GLY A 328 -4.90 2.96 -18.11
C GLY A 328 -3.66 2.08 -18.17
N TRP A 329 -3.87 0.79 -18.39
CA TRP A 329 -2.83 -0.22 -18.56
C TRP A 329 -1.86 0.15 -19.69
N ARG A 330 -0.55 -0.06 -19.48
CA ARG A 330 0.49 0.21 -20.48
C ARG A 330 1.11 -1.10 -20.99
N SER A 331 1.74 -1.86 -20.11
CA SER A 331 2.31 -3.20 -20.32
C SER A 331 2.90 -3.70 -18.98
N PRO A 332 3.11 -5.01 -18.76
CA PRO A 332 2.60 -6.16 -19.52
C PRO A 332 1.20 -6.58 -19.06
N MET A 333 0.36 -7.13 -19.95
CA MET A 333 -1.00 -7.66 -19.61
C MET A 333 -1.02 -9.15 -19.32
N LYS A 334 0.08 -9.85 -19.61
CA LYS A 334 0.38 -11.22 -19.20
C LYS A 334 1.85 -11.26 -18.84
N GLY A 335 2.23 -12.12 -17.91
CA GLY A 335 3.62 -12.18 -17.48
C GLY A 335 3.94 -13.39 -16.65
N GLN A 336 5.15 -13.39 -16.11
CA GLN A 336 5.66 -14.40 -15.19
C GLN A 336 6.14 -13.75 -13.90
N GLY A 337 5.73 -14.33 -12.78
CA GLY A 337 6.18 -13.96 -11.46
C GLY A 337 5.71 -12.59 -10.97
N ILE A 338 6.09 -12.31 -9.73
CA ILE A 338 5.67 -11.14 -8.97
C ILE A 338 6.26 -9.84 -9.52
N LYS A 339 7.47 -9.89 -10.13
CA LYS A 339 8.13 -8.72 -10.72
C LYS A 339 7.34 -8.10 -11.85
N GLN A 340 6.98 -8.89 -12.86
CA GLN A 340 6.21 -8.38 -14.01
C GLN A 340 4.80 -7.94 -13.58
N PHE A 341 4.21 -8.61 -12.58
CA PHE A 341 2.95 -8.17 -12.00
C PHE A 341 3.09 -6.79 -11.34
N ALA A 342 4.15 -6.58 -10.56
CA ALA A 342 4.44 -5.30 -9.93
C ALA A 342 4.72 -4.19 -10.96
N GLU A 343 5.43 -4.52 -12.05
CA GLU A 343 5.64 -3.62 -13.18
C GLU A 343 4.33 -3.21 -13.85
N MET A 344 3.42 -4.16 -14.11
CA MET A 344 2.09 -3.87 -14.67
C MET A 344 1.35 -2.84 -13.83
N LEU A 345 1.34 -3.02 -12.50
CA LEU A 345 0.71 -2.09 -11.58
C LEU A 345 1.41 -0.73 -11.62
N ALA A 346 2.73 -0.70 -11.40
CA ALA A 346 3.52 0.54 -11.31
C ALA A 346 3.50 1.38 -12.61
N GLN A 347 3.31 0.73 -13.75
CA GLN A 347 3.19 1.41 -15.05
C GLN A 347 1.77 1.85 -15.37
N SER A 348 0.74 1.48 -14.62
CA SER A 348 -0.64 1.88 -14.91
C SER A 348 -0.90 3.36 -14.62
N LYS A 349 -1.89 3.95 -15.29
CA LYS A 349 -2.40 5.29 -14.95
C LYS A 349 -3.02 5.30 -13.54
N ALA A 350 -3.68 4.22 -13.15
CA ALA A 350 -4.29 4.10 -11.83
C ALA A 350 -3.27 4.18 -10.69
N TYR A 351 -2.04 3.72 -10.89
CA TYR A 351 -0.97 3.83 -9.89
C TYR A 351 -0.61 5.28 -9.59
N SER A 352 -0.38 6.09 -10.63
CA SER A 352 -0.08 7.52 -10.45
C SER A 352 -1.27 8.27 -9.87
N GLN A 353 -2.50 7.95 -10.28
CA GLN A 353 -3.72 8.53 -9.70
C GLN A 353 -3.85 8.19 -8.20
N CYS A 354 -3.58 6.94 -7.81
CA CYS A 354 -3.68 6.52 -6.43
C CYS A 354 -2.65 7.21 -5.53
N LEU A 355 -1.40 7.33 -5.98
CA LEU A 355 -0.37 8.08 -5.25
C LEU A 355 -0.76 9.56 -5.09
N VAL A 356 -1.29 10.21 -6.14
CA VAL A 356 -1.80 11.59 -6.04
C VAL A 356 -2.92 11.69 -5.01
N LYS A 357 -3.91 10.78 -5.04
CA LYS A 357 -5.01 10.76 -4.07
C LYS A 357 -4.50 10.59 -2.62
N LYS A 358 -3.57 9.67 -2.38
CA LYS A 358 -2.99 9.42 -1.05
C LYS A 358 -2.16 10.60 -0.56
N VAL A 359 -1.31 11.19 -1.41
CA VAL A 359 -0.52 12.38 -1.03
C VAL A 359 -1.45 13.56 -0.76
N TYR A 360 -2.48 13.76 -1.57
CA TYR A 360 -3.46 14.81 -1.36
C TYR A 360 -4.19 14.63 -0.02
N GLN A 361 -4.65 13.42 0.28
CA GLN A 361 -5.28 13.11 1.57
C GLN A 361 -4.35 13.38 2.75
N GLU A 362 -3.09 13.01 2.65
CA GLU A 362 -2.11 13.22 3.72
C GLU A 362 -1.79 14.71 3.94
N ILE A 363 -1.63 15.48 2.85
CA ILE A 363 -1.21 16.89 2.92
C ILE A 363 -2.38 17.83 3.19
N CYS A 364 -3.56 17.55 2.63
CA CYS A 364 -4.73 18.43 2.71
C CYS A 364 -5.77 17.98 3.76
N GLY A 365 -5.67 16.74 4.23
CA GLY A 365 -6.60 16.15 5.20
C GLY A 365 -7.96 15.75 4.61
N THR A 366 -8.11 15.82 3.28
CA THR A 366 -9.34 15.50 2.54
C THR A 366 -9.00 14.68 1.30
N SER A 367 -9.93 13.83 0.84
CA SER A 367 -9.71 13.04 -0.37
C SER A 367 -10.16 13.79 -1.63
N ILE A 368 -9.47 13.55 -2.75
CA ILE A 368 -9.97 13.98 -4.06
C ILE A 368 -11.15 13.08 -4.44
N LEU A 369 -12.32 13.68 -4.66
CA LEU A 369 -13.49 12.94 -5.13
C LEU A 369 -13.25 12.39 -6.54
N GLU A 370 -13.81 11.23 -6.84
CA GLU A 370 -13.67 10.62 -8.18
C GLU A 370 -14.28 11.49 -9.28
N THR A 371 -15.24 12.33 -8.91
CA THR A 371 -15.93 13.27 -9.79
C THR A 371 -15.20 14.61 -9.99
N ALA A 372 -13.95 14.75 -9.52
CA ALA A 372 -13.12 15.95 -9.68
C ALA A 372 -11.90 15.71 -10.60
N PRO A 373 -12.09 15.27 -11.86
CA PRO A 373 -10.99 15.00 -12.78
C PRO A 373 -10.14 16.24 -13.08
N GLU A 374 -10.71 17.45 -13.00
CA GLU A 374 -10.04 18.72 -13.21
C GLU A 374 -8.96 19.02 -12.17
N LEU A 375 -9.04 18.44 -10.97
CA LEU A 375 -7.99 18.50 -9.96
C LEU A 375 -7.02 17.31 -10.10
N LEU A 376 -7.55 16.11 -10.30
CA LEU A 376 -6.75 14.87 -10.31
C LEU A 376 -5.81 14.78 -11.53
N GLU A 377 -6.32 15.03 -12.73
CA GLU A 377 -5.57 14.77 -13.97
C GLU A 377 -4.37 15.70 -14.17
N PRO A 378 -4.43 17.01 -13.87
CA PRO A 378 -3.25 17.87 -13.95
C PRO A 378 -2.17 17.47 -12.95
N LEU A 379 -2.54 17.18 -11.69
CA LEU A 379 -1.60 16.72 -10.66
C LEU A 379 -0.93 15.41 -11.04
N ARG A 380 -1.71 14.44 -11.56
CA ARG A 380 -1.20 13.16 -12.06
C ARG A 380 -0.26 13.35 -13.25
N THR A 381 -0.66 14.15 -14.24
CA THR A 381 0.16 14.40 -15.43
C THR A 381 1.50 15.04 -15.05
N LYS A 382 1.47 16.04 -14.16
CA LYS A 382 2.68 16.68 -13.63
C LYS A 382 3.55 15.70 -12.82
N PHE A 383 2.93 14.82 -12.04
CA PHE A 383 3.64 13.80 -11.27
C PHE A 383 4.39 12.83 -12.19
N GLU A 384 3.74 12.35 -13.26
CA GLU A 384 4.39 11.48 -14.25
C GLU A 384 5.48 12.21 -15.03
N SER A 385 5.22 13.42 -15.51
CA SER A 385 6.19 14.21 -16.27
C SER A 385 7.42 14.58 -15.45
N ASN A 386 7.27 14.72 -14.13
CA ASN A 386 8.37 15.00 -13.22
C ASN A 386 9.14 13.73 -12.81
N GLY A 387 8.89 12.57 -13.43
CA GLY A 387 9.60 11.33 -13.14
C GLY A 387 9.15 10.64 -11.85
N TYR A 388 7.85 10.76 -11.52
CA TYR A 388 7.23 10.10 -10.37
C TYR A 388 7.86 10.49 -9.02
N LYS A 389 8.29 11.76 -8.88
CA LYS A 389 8.93 12.29 -7.67
C LYS A 389 7.90 12.76 -6.64
N ILE A 390 7.77 12.02 -5.54
CA ILE A 390 6.76 12.30 -4.51
C ILE A 390 7.03 13.64 -3.80
N ARG A 391 8.29 14.04 -3.56
CA ARG A 391 8.61 15.35 -2.96
C ARG A 391 8.11 16.52 -3.81
N SER A 392 8.28 16.42 -5.13
CA SER A 392 7.72 17.40 -6.08
C SER A 392 6.20 17.40 -6.02
N LEU A 393 5.57 16.22 -6.00
CA LEU A 393 4.11 16.10 -5.89
C LEU A 393 3.56 16.72 -4.59
N ILE A 394 4.19 16.46 -3.44
CA ILE A 394 3.83 17.06 -2.16
C ILE A 394 3.91 18.59 -2.25
N SER A 395 4.98 19.13 -2.83
CA SER A 395 5.17 20.58 -2.96
C SER A 395 4.10 21.22 -3.84
N ASN A 396 3.74 20.57 -4.95
CA ASN A 396 2.65 21.01 -5.82
C ASN A 396 1.30 21.01 -5.09
N ILE A 397 0.99 19.93 -4.37
CA ILE A 397 -0.28 19.77 -3.65
C ILE A 397 -0.40 20.77 -2.49
N ALA A 398 0.69 21.02 -1.75
CA ALA A 398 0.67 21.85 -0.55
C ALA A 398 0.21 23.31 -0.81
N VAL A 399 0.35 23.77 -2.05
CA VAL A 399 -0.04 25.12 -2.50
C VAL A 399 -1.36 25.16 -3.27
N GLU A 400 -2.03 24.02 -3.45
CA GLU A 400 -3.34 23.99 -4.09
C GLU A 400 -4.36 24.75 -3.25
N ARG A 401 -5.19 25.58 -3.90
CA ARG A 401 -6.16 26.45 -3.20
C ARG A 401 -7.13 25.66 -2.34
N GLN A 402 -7.61 24.53 -2.87
CA GLN A 402 -8.49 23.59 -2.20
C GLN A 402 -7.85 22.99 -0.93
N CYS A 403 -6.51 22.90 -0.90
CA CYS A 403 -5.75 22.49 0.27
C CYS A 403 -5.69 23.63 1.30
N ILE A 404 -5.49 24.87 0.83
CA ILE A 404 -5.26 26.08 1.63
C ILE A 404 -6.51 26.58 2.37
N SER A 405 -7.64 26.65 1.68
CA SER A 405 -8.90 27.21 2.18
C SER A 405 -10.08 26.41 1.61
N PRO A 406 -10.70 25.50 2.38
CA PRO A 406 -11.91 24.79 1.95
C PRO A 406 -13.07 25.73 1.58
N GLU A 407 -13.03 26.96 2.08
CA GLU A 407 -14.08 27.98 1.94
C GLU A 407 -13.68 29.14 1.01
N GLY A 408 -12.55 29.03 0.29
CA GLY A 408 -12.24 29.96 -0.79
C GLY A 408 -11.87 31.40 -0.41
N VAL A 409 -11.63 31.70 0.87
CA VAL A 409 -11.17 33.04 1.29
C VAL A 409 -9.63 33.04 1.42
N LEU A 410 -8.99 33.90 0.63
CA LEU A 410 -7.62 34.41 0.82
C LEU A 410 -7.71 35.86 1.26
#